data_AF-A0A919BAE1-F1
#
_entry.id   AF-A0A919BAE1-F1
#
_cell.length_a   1.000
_cell.length_b   1.000
_cell.length_c   1.000
_cell.angle_alpha   90.00
_cell.angle_beta   90.00
_cell.angle_gamma   90.00
#
_symmetry.space_group_name_H-M   'P 1'
#
loop_
_entity.id
_entity.type
_entity.pdbx_description
1 polymer ?
#
loop_
_entity_poly.entity_id
_entity_poly.type
_entity_poly.pdbx_seq_one_letter_code
_entity_poly.pdbx_strand_id
1 'polypeptide(L)'
;MTAEASTESVLRLMADKPREQTAFMSLIAGLRTVGLEADLLGSPERQEGLYGHAPPIPIDAEVAINGVAGFVDHTVVPAPQEDPRRVATQDVVAHELIGRLQDLAAEAPGGGLWVSISASPWLGAKKKDRERLYDRVVEMARKAVERRKPFVDLKKLPQKPFPVPTIGFCEAPEDHRVTIAFDDLTLGWSGRFGSDGQWSCTIGEMRNSVGRAIEGKLKKQLARVRAVEADKPIGLLLDSRPMHGAKGKPEPVFDLPPLVLRHMLFEIAEDWPGVLSKAWLISPQGLSAVYGDPDAFDW
;
A
#
# COMPACT_ATOMS: atom_id res chain seq x y z
N MET A 1 -4.19 -34.36 -17.66
CA MET A 1 -4.58 -32.95 -17.91
C MET A 1 -3.61 -32.08 -17.15
N THR A 2 -2.82 -31.27 -17.85
CA THR A 2 -1.75 -30.46 -17.26
C THR A 2 -2.33 -29.20 -16.60
N ALA A 3 -1.72 -28.74 -15.50
CA ALA A 3 -2.16 -27.56 -14.76
C ALA A 3 -2.36 -26.31 -15.64
N GLU A 4 -1.56 -26.17 -16.71
CA GLU A 4 -1.67 -25.09 -17.69
C GLU A 4 -3.03 -25.02 -18.40
N ALA A 5 -3.65 -26.16 -18.72
CA ALA A 5 -4.96 -26.21 -19.37
C ALA A 5 -6.09 -25.75 -18.43
N SER A 6 -5.90 -25.87 -17.11
CA SER A 6 -6.86 -25.38 -16.11
C SER A 6 -6.80 -23.86 -15.95
N THR A 7 -5.58 -23.30 -15.86
CA THR A 7 -5.38 -21.85 -15.72
C THR A 7 -5.86 -21.08 -16.95
N GLU A 8 -5.62 -21.59 -18.16
CA GLU A 8 -6.11 -20.94 -19.39
C GLU A 8 -7.65 -20.91 -19.47
N SER A 9 -8.32 -21.96 -18.99
CA SER A 9 -9.78 -22.00 -18.94
C SER A 9 -10.37 -21.03 -17.91
N VAL A 10 -9.68 -20.84 -16.78
CA VAL A 10 -10.09 -19.92 -15.71
C VAL A 10 -9.83 -18.47 -16.10
N LEU A 11 -8.72 -18.19 -16.81
CA LEU A 11 -8.44 -16.86 -17.32
C LEU A 11 -9.48 -16.37 -18.34
N ARG A 12 -10.12 -17.28 -19.08
CA ARG A 12 -11.24 -16.94 -19.97
C ARG A 12 -12.47 -16.47 -19.20
N LEU A 13 -12.64 -16.89 -17.95
CA LEU A 13 -13.76 -16.46 -17.10
C LEU A 13 -13.62 -15.02 -16.61
N MET A 14 -12.40 -14.48 -16.62
CA MET A 14 -12.10 -13.08 -16.25
C MET A 14 -11.81 -12.18 -17.47
N ALA A 15 -12.03 -12.69 -18.69
CA ALA A 15 -11.62 -12.01 -19.91
C ALA A 15 -12.36 -10.69 -20.18
N ASP A 16 -13.56 -10.49 -19.62
CA ASP A 16 -14.31 -9.23 -19.69
C ASP A 16 -13.79 -8.16 -18.70
N LYS A 17 -12.87 -8.54 -17.80
CA LYS A 17 -12.26 -7.69 -16.79
C LYS A 17 -10.72 -7.77 -16.84
N PRO A 18 -10.08 -7.19 -17.88
CA PRO A 18 -8.65 -7.37 -18.12
C PRO A 18 -7.77 -6.89 -16.97
N ARG A 19 -8.18 -5.86 -16.23
CA ARG A 19 -7.44 -5.38 -15.05
C ARG A 19 -7.41 -6.44 -13.95
N GLU A 20 -8.57 -6.97 -13.56
CA GLU A 20 -8.68 -8.03 -12.56
C GLU A 20 -7.87 -9.26 -12.97
N GLN A 21 -8.01 -9.69 -14.22
CA GLN A 21 -7.24 -10.81 -14.76
C GLN A 21 -5.72 -10.59 -14.60
N THR A 22 -5.21 -9.41 -14.97
CA THR A 22 -3.78 -9.10 -14.82
C THR A 22 -3.35 -8.97 -13.35
N ALA A 23 -4.25 -8.55 -12.47
CA ALA A 23 -3.99 -8.45 -11.03
C ALA A 23 -3.84 -9.85 -10.43
N PHE A 24 -4.79 -10.76 -10.67
CA PHE A 24 -4.69 -12.13 -10.17
C PHE A 24 -3.49 -12.88 -10.75
N MET A 25 -3.16 -12.69 -12.02
CA MET A 25 -1.92 -13.26 -12.58
C MET A 25 -0.68 -12.74 -11.88
N SER A 26 -0.65 -11.45 -11.50
CA SER A 26 0.47 -10.88 -10.75
C SER A 26 0.52 -11.38 -9.31
N LEU A 27 -0.63 -11.58 -8.67
CA LEU A 27 -0.72 -12.21 -7.35
C LEU A 27 -0.11 -13.62 -7.39
N ILE A 28 -0.60 -14.49 -8.29
CA ILE A 28 -0.13 -15.88 -8.41
C ILE A 28 1.38 -15.93 -8.71
N ALA A 29 1.86 -15.10 -9.65
CA ALA A 29 3.28 -15.03 -9.97
C ALA A 29 4.13 -14.55 -8.78
N GLY A 30 3.64 -13.54 -8.04
CA GLY A 30 4.30 -13.03 -6.85
C GLY A 30 4.40 -14.07 -5.73
N LEU A 31 3.31 -14.77 -5.44
CA LEU A 31 3.27 -15.85 -4.44
C LEU A 31 4.24 -16.99 -4.80
N ARG A 32 4.27 -17.39 -6.08
CA ARG A 32 5.22 -18.41 -6.55
C ARG A 32 6.68 -17.96 -6.47
N THR A 33 6.94 -16.68 -6.66
CA THR A 33 8.30 -16.11 -6.54
C THR A 33 8.84 -16.22 -5.11
N VAL A 34 7.97 -16.14 -4.10
CA VAL A 34 8.34 -16.35 -2.69
C VAL A 34 8.24 -17.81 -2.25
N GLY A 35 8.10 -18.75 -3.20
CA GLY A 35 8.15 -20.19 -2.97
C GLY A 35 6.83 -20.84 -2.57
N LEU A 36 5.69 -20.14 -2.68
CA LEU A 36 4.37 -20.70 -2.39
C LEU A 36 3.77 -21.38 -3.61
N GLU A 37 3.07 -22.49 -3.39
CA GLU A 37 2.19 -23.06 -4.41
C GLU A 37 0.91 -22.21 -4.46
N ALA A 38 0.59 -21.65 -5.62
CA ALA A 38 -0.57 -20.79 -5.76
C ALA A 38 -1.27 -21.03 -7.09
N ASP A 39 -2.60 -21.18 -7.06
CA ASP A 39 -3.44 -21.47 -8.23
C ASP A 39 -4.73 -20.65 -8.20
N LEU A 40 -5.12 -20.15 -9.37
CA LEU A 40 -6.42 -19.50 -9.58
C LEU A 40 -7.46 -20.58 -9.92
N LEU A 41 -8.40 -20.83 -9.01
CA LEU A 41 -9.36 -21.93 -9.12
C LEU A 41 -10.60 -21.54 -9.94
N GLY A 42 -11.02 -20.28 -9.86
CA GLY A 42 -12.23 -19.83 -10.55
C GLY A 42 -12.64 -18.40 -10.21
N SER A 43 -13.81 -18.00 -10.73
CA SER A 43 -14.50 -16.76 -10.39
C SER A 43 -15.90 -17.11 -9.90
N PRO A 44 -16.21 -16.99 -8.59
CA PRO A 44 -17.54 -17.25 -8.05
C PRO A 44 -18.61 -16.32 -8.66
N GLU A 45 -18.21 -15.11 -9.02
CA GLU A 45 -19.07 -14.16 -9.71
C GLU A 45 -19.58 -14.77 -11.03
N ARG A 46 -20.91 -14.90 -11.16
CA ARG A 46 -21.61 -15.49 -12.33
C ARG A 46 -21.44 -17.01 -12.52
N GLN A 47 -21.07 -17.74 -11.47
CA GLN A 47 -20.97 -19.20 -11.48
C GLN A 47 -21.89 -19.85 -10.44
N GLU A 48 -23.14 -19.39 -10.35
CA GLU A 48 -24.11 -19.85 -9.35
C GLU A 48 -24.31 -21.37 -9.36
N GLY A 49 -24.20 -22.00 -10.54
CA GLY A 49 -24.35 -23.46 -10.70
C GLY A 49 -23.17 -24.28 -10.17
N LEU A 50 -21.96 -23.72 -10.08
CA LEU A 50 -20.76 -24.42 -9.58
C LEU A 50 -20.56 -24.21 -8.08
N TYR A 51 -20.88 -23.01 -7.58
CA TYR A 51 -20.66 -22.64 -6.18
C TYR A 51 -21.92 -22.84 -5.32
N GLY A 52 -23.12 -22.90 -5.91
CA GLY A 52 -24.34 -23.30 -5.21
C GLY A 52 -24.84 -22.34 -4.13
N HIS A 53 -24.32 -21.11 -4.03
CA HIS A 53 -24.72 -20.14 -3.01
C HIS A 53 -25.94 -19.32 -3.41
N ALA A 54 -26.89 -19.17 -2.48
CA ALA A 54 -28.04 -18.30 -2.58
C ALA A 54 -28.11 -17.37 -1.35
N PRO A 55 -27.90 -16.04 -1.50
CA PRO A 55 -27.64 -15.33 -2.75
C PRO A 55 -26.22 -15.60 -3.31
N PRO A 56 -25.98 -15.28 -4.60
CA PRO A 56 -24.67 -15.45 -5.22
C PRO A 56 -23.56 -14.72 -4.46
N ILE A 57 -22.36 -15.31 -4.44
CA ILE A 57 -21.17 -14.72 -3.83
C ILE A 57 -20.60 -13.65 -4.79
N PRO A 58 -20.57 -12.36 -4.39
CA PRO A 58 -20.06 -11.28 -5.24
C PRO A 58 -18.55 -11.09 -5.03
N ILE A 59 -17.76 -12.12 -5.31
CA ILE A 59 -16.29 -12.07 -5.25
C ILE A 59 -15.68 -12.43 -6.59
N ASP A 60 -14.61 -11.69 -6.92
CA ASP A 60 -13.91 -11.78 -8.19
C ASP A 60 -13.24 -13.14 -8.42
N ALA A 61 -12.60 -13.75 -7.41
CA ALA A 61 -11.86 -15.00 -7.58
C ALA A 61 -11.85 -15.95 -6.37
N GLU A 62 -11.64 -17.23 -6.66
CA GLU A 62 -11.18 -18.24 -5.70
C GLU A 62 -9.71 -18.61 -6.01
N VAL A 63 -8.86 -18.57 -4.99
CA VAL A 63 -7.42 -18.80 -5.08
C VAL A 63 -7.02 -19.86 -4.06
N ALA A 64 -6.24 -20.86 -4.49
CA ALA A 64 -5.56 -21.78 -3.58
C ALA A 64 -4.14 -21.31 -3.32
N ILE A 65 -3.71 -21.33 -2.05
CA ILE A 65 -2.33 -21.08 -1.62
C ILE A 65 -1.91 -22.24 -0.72
N ASN A 66 -0.84 -22.96 -1.09
CA ASN A 66 -0.38 -24.19 -0.44
C ASN A 66 -1.52 -25.20 -0.19
N GLY A 67 -2.42 -25.35 -1.17
CA GLY A 67 -3.57 -26.26 -1.09
C GLY A 67 -4.78 -25.74 -0.29
N VAL A 68 -4.70 -24.57 0.35
CA VAL A 68 -5.82 -23.96 1.06
C VAL A 68 -6.54 -22.98 0.13
N ALA A 69 -7.80 -23.28 -0.17
CA ALA A 69 -8.64 -22.45 -1.04
C ALA A 69 -9.32 -21.33 -0.24
N GLY A 70 -9.23 -20.10 -0.75
CA GLY A 70 -9.87 -18.92 -0.19
C GLY A 70 -10.45 -18.02 -1.27
N PHE A 71 -11.34 -17.14 -0.86
CA PHE A 71 -11.96 -16.16 -1.75
C PHE A 71 -11.16 -14.86 -1.74
N VAL A 72 -10.86 -14.30 -2.90
CA VAL A 72 -10.11 -13.05 -3.02
C VAL A 72 -10.89 -12.07 -3.88
N ASP A 73 -11.22 -10.93 -3.29
CA ASP A 73 -11.83 -9.82 -4.00
C ASP A 73 -10.74 -8.81 -4.41
N HIS A 74 -10.90 -8.17 -5.56
CA HIS A 74 -9.95 -7.20 -6.09
C HIS A 74 -10.51 -5.78 -5.99
N THR A 75 -9.63 -4.84 -5.65
CA THR A 75 -9.96 -3.43 -5.67
C THR A 75 -8.76 -2.57 -6.06
N VAL A 76 -9.02 -1.51 -6.81
CA VAL A 76 -8.01 -0.52 -7.19
C VAL A 76 -7.92 0.52 -6.08
N VAL A 77 -6.70 0.87 -5.67
CA VAL A 77 -6.49 1.93 -4.67
C VAL A 77 -6.80 3.29 -5.31
N PRO A 78 -7.94 3.94 -5.00
CA PRO A 78 -8.35 5.12 -5.73
C PRO A 78 -7.43 6.30 -5.41
N ALA A 79 -7.08 7.09 -6.42
CA ALA A 79 -6.52 8.41 -6.16
C ALA A 79 -7.54 9.31 -5.45
N PRO A 80 -7.11 10.10 -4.44
CA PRO A 80 -7.95 11.11 -3.85
C PRO A 80 -8.50 12.08 -4.92
N GLN A 81 -9.80 12.40 -4.84
CA GLN A 81 -10.51 13.14 -5.89
C GLN A 81 -10.08 14.61 -6.04
N GLU A 82 -9.28 15.15 -5.12
CA GLU A 82 -9.01 16.58 -5.04
C GLU A 82 -7.92 17.09 -6.00
N ASP A 83 -6.96 16.27 -6.46
CA ASP A 83 -6.07 16.58 -7.60
C ASP A 83 -5.23 15.34 -8.02
N PRO A 84 -5.50 14.70 -9.17
CA PRO A 84 -4.74 13.55 -9.67
C PRO A 84 -3.23 13.77 -9.85
N ARG A 85 -2.77 15.02 -10.00
CA ARG A 85 -1.35 15.37 -10.19
C ARG A 85 -0.58 15.43 -8.87
N ARG A 86 -1.28 15.58 -7.73
CA ARG A 86 -0.70 15.62 -6.38
C ARG A 86 -0.20 14.26 -5.90
N VAL A 87 -0.90 13.23 -6.33
CA VAL A 87 -0.92 11.86 -5.82
C VAL A 87 0.35 11.09 -6.24
N ALA A 88 0.68 11.09 -7.54
CA ALA A 88 1.81 10.32 -8.10
C ALA A 88 3.22 10.74 -7.62
N THR A 89 3.33 11.83 -6.86
CA THR A 89 4.61 12.31 -6.33
C THR A 89 4.84 11.83 -4.90
N GLN A 90 3.81 11.61 -4.08
CA GLN A 90 4.00 11.13 -2.70
C GLN A 90 4.47 9.65 -2.65
N ASP A 91 4.05 8.87 -3.64
CA ASP A 91 4.06 7.40 -3.69
C ASP A 91 5.45 6.74 -3.67
N VAL A 92 6.33 7.14 -4.60
CA VAL A 92 7.70 6.58 -4.68
C VAL A 92 8.64 7.27 -3.69
N VAL A 93 8.39 8.57 -3.41
CA VAL A 93 9.19 9.36 -2.47
C VAL A 93 9.11 8.77 -1.07
N ALA A 94 7.90 8.43 -0.61
CA ALA A 94 7.69 7.93 0.74
C ALA A 94 8.42 6.61 0.97
N HIS A 95 8.28 5.63 0.06
CA HIS A 95 8.91 4.31 0.21
C HIS A 95 10.43 4.35 0.39
N GLU A 96 11.13 4.99 -0.55
CA GLU A 96 12.59 5.01 -0.56
C GLU A 96 13.15 5.82 0.62
N LEU A 97 12.45 6.91 0.97
CA LEU A 97 12.85 7.77 2.06
C LEU A 97 12.58 7.14 3.43
N ILE A 98 11.47 6.40 3.61
CA ILE A 98 11.19 5.64 4.84
C ILE A 98 12.33 4.68 5.15
N GLY A 99 12.74 3.85 4.18
CA GLY A 99 13.80 2.87 4.39
C GLY A 99 15.13 3.53 4.75
N ARG A 100 15.54 4.55 3.99
CA ARG A 100 16.80 5.27 4.24
C ARG A 100 16.83 6.04 5.57
N LEU A 101 15.68 6.53 6.04
CA LEU A 101 15.59 7.26 7.32
C LEU A 101 15.46 6.31 8.52
N GLN A 102 14.86 5.13 8.34
CA GLN A 102 14.80 4.09 9.36
C GLN A 102 16.20 3.66 9.79
N ASP A 103 17.08 3.39 8.82
CA ASP A 103 18.46 2.99 9.10
C ASP A 103 19.21 4.07 9.90
N LEU A 104 19.07 5.34 9.49
CA LEU A 104 19.70 6.48 10.18
C LEU A 104 19.23 6.66 11.63
N ALA A 105 18.01 6.25 11.94
CA ALA A 105 17.46 6.38 13.28
C ALA A 105 17.80 5.22 14.21
N ALA A 106 18.01 4.03 13.64
CA ALA A 106 18.59 2.92 14.38
C ALA A 106 20.00 3.29 14.91
N GLU A 107 20.75 4.10 14.15
CA GLU A 107 22.09 4.58 14.48
C GLU A 107 22.14 5.74 15.51
N ALA A 108 21.00 6.31 15.92
CA ALA A 108 20.92 7.47 16.79
C ALA A 108 20.46 7.13 18.23
N PRO A 109 21.35 6.70 19.14
CA PRO A 109 20.96 6.42 20.53
C PRO A 109 20.60 7.71 21.29
N GLY A 110 19.33 7.82 21.70
CA GLY A 110 18.82 8.85 22.61
C GLY A 110 18.27 10.14 21.99
N GLY A 111 18.03 10.19 20.66
CA GLY A 111 17.42 11.36 20.01
C GLY A 111 16.43 10.99 18.91
N GLY A 112 15.43 11.84 18.71
CA GLY A 112 14.36 11.64 17.74
C GLY A 112 14.60 12.47 16.48
N LEU A 113 14.67 11.81 15.34
CA LEU A 113 14.79 12.46 14.03
C LEU A 113 13.40 12.90 13.53
N TRP A 114 13.17 14.19 13.36
CA TRP A 114 11.93 14.70 12.78
C TRP A 114 12.17 15.14 11.34
N VAL A 115 11.48 14.52 10.39
CA VAL A 115 11.55 14.84 8.96
C VAL A 115 10.18 15.25 8.46
N SER A 116 10.02 16.53 8.13
CA SER A 116 8.80 17.05 7.51
C SER A 116 9.08 17.39 6.05
N ILE A 117 8.34 16.76 5.14
CA ILE A 117 8.47 16.97 3.69
C ILE A 117 7.10 17.38 3.17
N SER A 118 7.02 18.56 2.56
CA SER A 118 5.85 18.91 1.73
C SER A 118 6.08 18.36 0.32
N ALA A 119 5.14 17.57 -0.21
CA ALA A 119 5.20 17.06 -1.58
C ALA A 119 4.61 18.04 -2.60
N SER A 120 3.84 19.04 -2.16
CA SER A 120 3.20 20.11 -2.96
C SER A 120 4.11 20.79 -4.01
N PRO A 121 5.41 21.01 -3.79
CA PRO A 121 6.31 21.64 -4.78
C PRO A 121 6.87 20.68 -5.83
N TRP A 122 6.84 19.38 -5.54
CA TRP A 122 7.52 18.35 -6.30
C TRP A 122 6.62 17.68 -7.32
N LEU A 123 5.36 18.15 -7.38
CA LEU A 123 4.33 17.67 -8.27
C LEU A 123 4.74 17.86 -9.74
N GLY A 124 4.83 16.75 -10.47
CA GLY A 124 5.26 16.76 -11.86
C GLY A 124 6.76 16.98 -12.08
N ALA A 125 7.57 16.98 -11.01
CA ALA A 125 9.04 16.96 -11.14
C ALA A 125 9.51 15.66 -11.81
N LYS A 126 10.63 15.71 -12.55
CA LYS A 126 11.21 14.51 -13.19
C LYS A 126 11.78 13.56 -12.13
N LYS A 127 11.82 12.26 -12.43
CA LYS A 127 12.38 11.22 -11.53
C LYS A 127 13.72 11.63 -10.92
N LYS A 128 14.67 12.07 -11.75
CA LYS A 128 16.01 12.53 -11.33
C LYS A 128 15.98 13.70 -10.35
N ASP A 129 15.04 14.63 -10.49
CA ASP A 129 14.92 15.78 -9.59
C ASP A 129 14.34 15.37 -8.24
N ARG A 130 13.47 14.36 -8.23
CA ARG A 130 12.97 13.73 -7.00
C ARG A 130 14.05 12.92 -6.28
N GLU A 131 14.81 12.08 -7.00
CA GLU A 131 15.93 11.31 -6.43
C GLU A 131 16.95 12.23 -5.74
N ARG A 132 17.29 13.37 -6.35
CA ARG A 132 18.16 14.39 -5.74
C ARG A 132 17.61 14.99 -4.46
N LEU A 133 16.29 15.16 -4.35
CA LEU A 133 15.67 15.59 -3.10
C LEU A 133 15.87 14.54 -2.02
N TYR A 134 15.71 13.25 -2.34
CA TYR A 134 15.86 12.16 -1.37
C TYR A 134 17.27 12.13 -0.81
N ASP A 135 18.26 12.16 -1.70
CA ASP A 135 19.67 12.21 -1.29
C ASP A 135 19.94 13.41 -0.38
N ARG A 136 19.33 14.56 -0.69
CA ARG A 136 19.46 15.76 0.12
C ARG A 136 18.77 15.63 1.48
N VAL A 137 17.55 15.11 1.54
CA VAL A 137 16.84 14.91 2.83
C VAL A 137 17.62 13.94 3.70
N VAL A 138 18.11 12.84 3.13
CA VAL A 138 18.92 11.84 3.84
C VAL A 138 20.25 12.45 4.30
N GLU A 139 20.92 13.25 3.47
CA GLU A 139 22.14 13.98 3.85
C GLU A 139 21.88 14.95 5.01
N MET A 140 20.79 15.70 4.95
CA MET A 140 20.39 16.65 5.99
C MET A 140 20.00 15.94 7.28
N ALA A 141 19.26 14.82 7.20
CA ALA A 141 18.90 13.97 8.32
C ALA A 141 20.14 13.38 8.99
N ARG A 142 21.09 12.85 8.20
CA ARG A 142 22.38 12.36 8.71
C ARG A 142 23.14 13.45 9.48
N LYS A 143 23.23 14.66 8.92
CA LYS A 143 23.87 15.80 9.61
C LYS A 143 23.13 16.19 10.90
N ALA A 144 21.80 16.08 10.92
CA ALA A 144 21.01 16.35 12.12
C ALA A 144 21.29 15.31 13.22
N VAL A 145 21.39 14.03 12.85
CA VAL A 145 21.78 12.92 13.74
C VAL A 145 23.20 13.10 14.28
N GLU A 146 24.19 13.32 13.40
CA GLU A 146 25.60 13.55 13.78
C GLU A 146 25.75 14.71 14.77
N ARG A 147 24.97 15.79 14.58
CA ARG A 147 25.05 17.00 15.42
C ARG A 147 24.14 16.94 16.64
N ARG A 148 23.23 15.98 16.70
CA ARG A 148 22.12 15.91 17.66
C ARG A 148 21.35 17.23 17.76
N LYS A 149 21.16 17.91 16.62
CA LYS A 149 20.53 19.23 16.52
C LYS A 149 19.79 19.38 15.19
N PRO A 150 18.70 20.16 15.13
CA PRO A 150 18.01 20.47 13.87
C PRO A 150 18.98 20.98 12.80
N PHE A 151 18.75 20.58 11.54
CA PHE A 151 19.60 21.00 10.43
C PHE A 151 18.76 21.56 9.29
N VAL A 152 18.96 22.85 9.01
CA VAL A 152 18.37 23.53 7.86
C VAL A 152 19.50 23.99 6.94
N ASP A 153 19.53 23.49 5.70
CA ASP A 153 20.51 23.91 4.70
C ASP A 153 20.06 25.22 4.04
N LEU A 154 20.40 26.33 4.69
CA LEU A 154 20.12 27.69 4.21
C LEU A 154 21.00 28.10 3.01
N LYS A 155 22.10 27.39 2.72
CA LYS A 155 23.04 27.75 1.64
C LYS A 155 22.62 27.19 0.27
N LYS A 156 21.78 26.16 0.26
CA LYS A 156 21.21 25.56 -0.95
C LYS A 156 19.69 25.79 -1.04
N LEU A 157 19.19 26.94 -0.61
CA LEU A 157 17.82 27.33 -0.91
C LEU A 157 17.68 27.40 -2.44
N PRO A 158 16.81 26.60 -3.08
CA PRO A 158 16.63 26.72 -4.52
C PRO A 158 16.18 28.14 -4.84
N GLN A 159 16.84 28.81 -5.81
CA GLN A 159 16.45 30.15 -6.29
C GLN A 159 15.11 30.16 -7.07
N LYS A 160 14.30 29.11 -6.93
CA LYS A 160 13.01 28.84 -7.59
C LYS A 160 12.00 28.42 -6.51
N PRO A 161 10.67 28.47 -6.77
CA PRO A 161 9.65 28.48 -5.73
C PRO A 161 9.37 27.08 -5.16
N PHE A 162 10.41 26.42 -4.65
CA PHE A 162 10.36 25.08 -4.08
C PHE A 162 10.62 25.18 -2.58
N PRO A 163 9.60 25.03 -1.70
CA PRO A 163 9.85 25.03 -0.28
C PRO A 163 10.78 23.88 0.13
N VAL A 164 11.53 24.20 1.17
CA VAL A 164 12.63 23.41 1.70
C VAL A 164 12.04 22.35 2.62
N PRO A 165 12.43 21.07 2.51
CA PRO A 165 12.06 20.09 3.53
C PRO A 165 12.56 20.55 4.90
N THR A 166 11.70 20.51 5.91
CA THR A 166 12.05 20.93 7.26
C THR A 166 12.52 19.70 8.04
N ILE A 167 13.79 19.68 8.42
CA ILE A 167 14.40 18.57 9.15
C ILE A 167 14.77 19.05 10.55
N GLY A 168 14.03 18.54 11.54
CA GLY A 168 14.24 18.75 12.95
C GLY A 168 14.99 17.59 13.60
N PHE A 169 15.63 17.88 14.72
CA PHE A 169 16.11 16.87 15.66
C PHE A 169 15.69 17.34 17.04
N CYS A 170 14.88 16.55 17.72
CA CYS A 170 14.44 16.83 19.07
C CYS A 170 15.06 15.81 20.03
N GLU A 171 15.15 16.14 21.31
CA GLU A 171 15.26 15.08 22.31
C GLU A 171 14.07 14.14 22.07
N ALA A 172 14.36 12.84 21.91
CA ALA A 172 13.30 11.87 21.70
C ALA A 172 12.39 11.92 22.93
N PRO A 173 11.07 12.19 22.78
CA PRO A 173 10.13 11.67 23.76
C PRO A 173 10.42 10.16 23.89
N GLU A 174 10.29 9.59 25.08
CA GLU A 174 10.80 8.24 25.44
C GLU A 174 10.33 7.09 24.51
N ASP A 175 9.42 7.36 23.57
CA ASP A 175 8.75 6.44 22.65
C ASP A 175 9.03 6.65 21.14
N HIS A 176 9.81 7.65 20.69
CA HIS A 176 9.93 7.95 19.24
C HIS A 176 11.37 8.20 18.73
N ARG A 177 11.77 7.47 17.67
CA ARG A 177 13.08 7.61 17.00
C ARG A 177 13.03 8.36 15.67
N VAL A 178 11.96 8.23 14.89
CA VAL A 178 11.74 9.01 13.65
C VAL A 178 10.31 9.46 13.60
N THR A 179 10.06 10.70 13.19
CA THR A 179 8.76 11.10 12.64
C THR A 179 8.96 11.53 11.20
N ILE A 180 8.22 10.91 10.27
CA ILE A 180 8.10 11.40 8.89
C ILE A 180 6.71 11.98 8.75
N ALA A 181 6.60 13.28 8.48
CA ALA A 181 5.34 13.93 8.16
C ALA A 181 5.35 14.39 6.71
N PHE A 182 4.36 13.92 5.95
CA PHE A 182 4.04 14.49 4.65
C PHE A 182 3.00 15.58 4.87
N ASP A 183 3.46 16.81 5.08
CA ASP A 183 2.60 17.97 5.27
C ASP A 183 2.23 18.53 3.89
N ASP A 184 1.13 18.01 3.34
CA ASP A 184 0.43 18.66 2.26
C ASP A 184 -0.99 18.91 2.74
N LEU A 185 -1.37 20.18 2.74
CA LEU A 185 -2.54 20.84 3.35
C LEU A 185 -3.94 20.19 3.19
N THR A 186 -4.09 18.99 2.63
CA THR A 186 -5.36 18.24 2.64
C THR A 186 -5.26 16.70 2.73
N LEU A 187 -4.17 16.03 2.37
CA LEU A 187 -4.07 14.56 2.37
C LEU A 187 -2.66 14.09 2.70
N GLY A 188 -2.52 13.33 3.80
CA GLY A 188 -1.22 12.81 4.22
C GLY A 188 -1.30 11.80 5.35
N TRP A 189 -0.13 11.27 5.68
CA TRP A 189 0.10 10.50 6.89
C TRP A 189 1.34 11.02 7.59
N SER A 190 1.39 10.69 8.88
CA SER A 190 2.64 10.74 9.63
C SER A 190 3.01 9.34 10.08
N GLY A 191 4.27 8.99 9.94
CA GLY A 191 4.83 7.75 10.47
C GLY A 191 5.72 8.06 11.65
N ARG A 192 5.67 7.21 12.68
CA ARG A 192 6.63 7.21 13.78
C ARG A 192 7.31 5.86 13.87
N PHE A 193 8.64 5.85 13.97
CA PHE A 193 9.41 4.65 14.24
C PHE A 193 9.71 4.57 15.74
N GLY A 194 9.18 3.54 16.39
CA GLY A 194 9.30 3.32 17.83
C GLY A 194 10.66 2.76 18.24
N SER A 195 10.88 2.73 19.56
CA SER A 195 12.09 2.12 20.13
C SER A 195 12.13 0.60 20.04
N ASP A 196 10.96 -0.01 19.86
CA ASP A 196 10.68 -1.42 19.58
C ASP A 196 11.00 -1.84 18.14
N GLY A 197 11.40 -0.90 17.29
CA GLY A 197 11.69 -1.16 15.89
C GLY A 197 10.45 -1.27 15.00
N GLN A 198 9.28 -0.84 15.48
CA GLN A 198 8.03 -0.88 14.74
C GLN A 198 7.62 0.52 14.28
N TRP A 199 6.88 0.57 13.16
CA TRP A 199 6.26 1.80 12.71
C TRP A 199 4.83 1.91 13.22
N SER A 200 4.47 3.08 13.76
CA SER A 200 3.08 3.51 13.95
C SER A 200 2.73 4.59 12.93
N CYS A 201 1.60 4.50 12.24
CA CYS A 201 1.19 5.51 11.27
C CYS A 201 -0.10 6.19 11.71
N THR A 202 -0.15 7.52 11.66
CA THR A 202 -1.40 8.28 11.72
C THR A 202 -1.88 8.55 10.31
N ILE A 203 -3.04 8.00 9.97
CA ILE A 203 -3.67 8.08 8.66
C ILE A 203 -4.72 9.18 8.76
N GLY A 204 -4.38 10.41 8.34
CA GLY A 204 -5.30 11.55 8.42
C GLY A 204 -6.47 11.43 7.44
N GLU A 205 -6.62 12.43 6.56
CA GLU A 205 -7.69 12.45 5.53
C GLU A 205 -7.62 11.29 4.51
N MET A 206 -6.58 10.45 4.56
CA MET A 206 -6.47 9.26 3.70
C MET A 206 -7.54 8.21 4.00
N ARG A 207 -7.99 8.04 5.24
CA ARG A 207 -9.08 7.09 5.55
C ARG A 207 -10.40 7.53 4.89
N ASN A 208 -10.69 8.82 4.95
CA ASN A 208 -11.89 9.41 4.34
C ASN A 208 -11.92 9.35 2.81
N SER A 209 -10.75 9.31 2.17
CA SER A 209 -10.61 9.30 0.71
C SER A 209 -10.35 7.90 0.15
N VAL A 210 -9.25 7.28 0.56
CA VAL A 210 -8.79 5.95 0.11
C VAL A 210 -9.49 4.84 0.89
N GLY A 211 -9.54 4.97 2.22
CA GLY A 211 -10.10 3.97 3.12
C GLY A 211 -11.57 3.65 2.85
N ARG A 212 -12.39 4.61 2.41
CA ARG A 212 -13.81 4.39 2.07
C ARG A 212 -14.04 3.32 1.00
N ALA A 213 -13.13 3.19 0.02
CA ALA A 213 -13.26 2.16 -1.01
C ALA A 213 -13.07 0.76 -0.39
N ILE A 214 -12.04 0.63 0.46
CA ILE A 214 -11.73 -0.58 1.21
C ILE A 214 -12.86 -0.93 2.19
N GLU A 215 -13.32 0.04 2.99
CA GLU A 215 -14.47 -0.09 3.90
C GLU A 215 -15.73 -0.56 3.15
N GLY A 216 -15.98 0.01 1.97
CA GLY A 216 -17.10 -0.38 1.11
C GLY A 216 -17.05 -1.85 0.69
N LYS A 217 -15.85 -2.35 0.33
CA LYS A 217 -15.62 -3.76 -0.02
C LYS A 217 -15.82 -4.69 1.18
N LEU A 218 -15.20 -4.36 2.32
CA LEU A 218 -15.32 -5.15 3.56
C LEU A 218 -16.78 -5.27 4.01
N LYS A 219 -17.48 -4.13 4.13
CA LYS A 219 -18.86 -4.07 4.63
C LYS A 219 -19.86 -4.74 3.71
N LYS A 220 -19.73 -4.60 2.39
CA LYS A 220 -20.78 -5.03 1.45
C LYS A 220 -20.52 -6.37 0.80
N GLN A 221 -19.28 -6.66 0.42
CA GLN A 221 -18.95 -7.86 -0.34
C GLN A 221 -18.38 -8.92 0.59
N LEU A 222 -17.26 -8.63 1.27
CA LEU A 222 -16.55 -9.62 2.08
C LEU A 222 -17.38 -10.09 3.28
N ALA A 223 -18.07 -9.18 3.99
CA ALA A 223 -18.93 -9.56 5.10
C ALA A 223 -20.09 -10.48 4.67
N ARG A 224 -20.59 -10.33 3.44
CA ARG A 224 -21.61 -11.24 2.89
C ARG A 224 -21.02 -12.61 2.63
N VAL A 225 -19.82 -12.67 2.04
CA VAL A 225 -19.13 -13.93 1.81
C VAL A 225 -18.88 -14.66 3.12
N ARG A 226 -18.36 -13.95 4.13
CA ARG A 226 -18.16 -14.52 5.47
C ARG A 226 -19.44 -15.10 6.08
N ALA A 227 -20.59 -14.50 5.80
CA ALA A 227 -21.88 -15.00 6.31
C ALA A 227 -22.34 -16.31 5.62
N VAL A 228 -21.93 -16.57 4.38
CA VAL A 228 -22.25 -17.82 3.66
C VAL A 228 -21.16 -18.88 3.82
N GLU A 229 -19.91 -18.45 3.93
CA GLU A 229 -18.70 -19.28 3.91
C GLU A 229 -17.82 -18.91 5.12
N ALA A 230 -18.28 -19.32 6.31
CA ALA A 230 -17.72 -18.89 7.58
C ALA A 230 -16.28 -19.38 7.81
N ASP A 231 -15.93 -20.57 7.31
CA ASP A 231 -14.65 -21.23 7.56
C ASP A 231 -13.59 -20.93 6.49
N LYS A 232 -13.99 -20.35 5.36
CA LYS A 232 -13.08 -20.15 4.24
C LYS A 232 -12.26 -18.87 4.42
N PRO A 233 -10.93 -18.88 4.18
CA PRO A 233 -10.15 -17.64 4.20
C PRO A 233 -10.68 -16.62 3.19
N ILE A 234 -10.69 -15.35 3.59
CA ILE A 234 -11.12 -14.24 2.73
C ILE A 234 -9.98 -13.25 2.57
N GLY A 235 -9.62 -12.97 1.33
CA GLY A 235 -8.53 -12.12 0.92
C GLY A 235 -9.01 -10.84 0.24
N LEU A 236 -8.20 -9.79 0.33
CA LEU A 236 -8.35 -8.58 -0.46
C LEU A 236 -7.08 -8.32 -1.28
N LEU A 237 -7.23 -8.14 -2.59
CA LEU A 237 -6.15 -7.76 -3.49
C LEU A 237 -6.26 -6.29 -3.86
N LEU A 238 -5.33 -5.48 -3.34
CA LEU A 238 -5.21 -4.06 -3.63
C LEU A 238 -4.28 -3.86 -4.83
N ASP A 239 -4.77 -3.22 -5.89
CA ASP A 239 -3.96 -2.91 -7.08
C ASP A 239 -3.64 -1.41 -7.13
N SER A 240 -2.36 -1.07 -6.95
CA SER A 240 -1.84 0.29 -7.09
C SER A 240 -1.14 0.55 -8.44
N ARG A 241 -1.10 -0.43 -9.35
CA ARG A 241 -0.38 -0.27 -10.62
C ARG A 241 -1.07 0.75 -11.53
N PRO A 242 -0.31 1.65 -12.20
CA PRO A 242 -0.87 2.54 -13.20
C PRO A 242 -1.25 1.76 -14.47
N MET A 243 -2.49 1.90 -14.92
CA MET A 243 -2.94 1.40 -16.23
C MET A 243 -3.20 2.56 -17.19
N HIS A 244 -2.97 2.34 -18.49
CA HIS A 244 -3.39 3.31 -19.51
C HIS A 244 -4.91 3.31 -19.58
N GLY A 245 -5.55 4.40 -19.17
CA GLY A 245 -7.00 4.57 -19.32
C GLY A 245 -7.39 4.67 -20.80
N ALA A 246 -8.69 4.62 -21.07
CA ALA A 246 -9.30 4.58 -22.41
C ALA A 246 -8.90 5.72 -23.39
N LYS A 247 -8.18 6.75 -22.92
CA LYS A 247 -7.68 7.89 -23.71
C LYS A 247 -6.15 7.99 -23.73
N GLY A 248 -5.43 6.91 -23.43
CA GLY A 248 -3.97 6.89 -23.33
C GLY A 248 -3.39 7.70 -22.16
N LYS A 249 -4.25 8.27 -21.30
CA LYS A 249 -3.85 8.90 -20.04
C LYS A 249 -3.81 7.83 -18.95
N PRO A 250 -2.74 7.72 -18.15
CA PRO A 250 -2.70 6.78 -17.05
C PRO A 250 -3.85 7.08 -16.06
N GLU A 251 -4.52 6.04 -15.61
CA GLU A 251 -5.50 6.13 -14.53
C GLU A 251 -4.82 6.64 -13.27
N PRO A 252 -5.44 7.55 -12.51
CA PRO A 252 -4.87 8.03 -11.28
C PRO A 252 -5.09 6.95 -10.21
N VAL A 253 -4.06 6.16 -9.99
CA VAL A 253 -4.00 5.13 -8.94
C VAL A 253 -3.01 5.61 -7.89
N PHE A 254 -3.33 5.40 -6.61
CA PHE A 254 -2.47 5.83 -5.50
C PHE A 254 -1.59 4.66 -5.04
N ASP A 255 -0.27 4.85 -5.12
CA ASP A 255 0.72 3.84 -4.72
C ASP A 255 1.27 4.13 -3.32
N LEU A 256 0.43 3.85 -2.33
CA LEU A 256 0.76 4.02 -0.92
C LEU A 256 1.84 3.03 -0.45
N PRO A 257 2.73 3.44 0.48
CA PRO A 257 3.59 2.49 1.19
C PRO A 257 2.80 1.31 1.79
N PRO A 258 3.24 0.04 1.63
CA PRO A 258 2.61 -1.13 2.23
C PRO A 258 2.33 -0.96 3.70
N LEU A 259 3.25 -0.32 4.43
CA LEU A 259 3.10 0.02 5.84
C LEU A 259 1.87 0.91 6.12
N VAL A 260 1.64 1.93 5.29
CA VAL A 260 0.50 2.85 5.43
C VAL A 260 -0.80 2.13 5.16
N LEU A 261 -0.85 1.34 4.07
CA LEU A 261 -2.01 0.50 3.77
C LEU A 261 -2.26 -0.54 4.85
N ARG A 262 -1.19 -1.07 5.46
CA ARG A 262 -1.28 -2.01 6.58
C ARG A 262 -1.98 -1.39 7.77
N HIS A 263 -1.50 -0.25 8.25
CA HIS A 263 -2.17 0.48 9.34
C HIS A 263 -3.63 0.80 8.99
N MET A 264 -3.91 1.20 7.74
CA MET A 264 -5.27 1.52 7.30
C MET A 264 -6.18 0.30 7.32
N LEU A 265 -5.70 -0.85 6.83
CA LEU A 265 -6.45 -2.09 6.83
C LEU A 265 -6.70 -2.61 8.24
N PHE A 266 -5.71 -2.49 9.15
CA PHE A 266 -5.92 -2.86 10.55
C PHE A 266 -7.00 -1.99 11.20
N GLU A 267 -6.92 -0.66 11.09
CA GLU A 267 -7.96 0.23 11.63
C GLU A 267 -9.35 -0.05 11.04
N ILE A 268 -9.44 -0.33 9.74
CA ILE A 268 -10.72 -0.63 9.08
C ILE A 268 -11.24 -2.01 9.50
N ALA A 269 -10.37 -3.02 9.61
CA ALA A 269 -10.75 -4.38 9.94
C ALA A 269 -11.13 -4.55 11.42
N GLU A 270 -10.66 -3.67 12.31
CA GLU A 270 -11.14 -3.59 13.70
C GLU A 270 -12.65 -3.34 13.78
N ASP A 271 -13.21 -2.57 12.84
CA ASP A 271 -14.65 -2.35 12.74
C ASP A 271 -15.42 -3.59 12.21
N TRP A 272 -14.71 -4.57 11.64
CA TRP A 272 -15.26 -5.77 10.98
C TRP A 272 -14.44 -7.04 11.29
N PRO A 273 -14.32 -7.44 12.56
CA PRO A 273 -13.43 -8.52 12.98
C PRO A 273 -13.82 -9.85 12.33
N GLY A 274 -12.81 -10.59 11.86
CA GLY A 274 -12.98 -11.90 11.23
C GLY A 274 -13.50 -11.88 9.78
N VAL A 275 -13.86 -10.71 9.23
CA VAL A 275 -14.27 -10.62 7.82
C VAL A 275 -13.09 -10.87 6.89
N LEU A 276 -11.96 -10.20 7.13
CA LEU A 276 -10.76 -10.28 6.33
C LEU A 276 -9.73 -11.18 7.02
N SER A 277 -9.16 -12.13 6.28
CA SER A 277 -8.06 -12.99 6.74
C SER A 277 -6.71 -12.42 6.28
N LYS A 278 -6.62 -12.04 5.00
CA LYS A 278 -5.36 -11.61 4.37
C LYS A 278 -5.58 -10.46 3.40
N ALA A 279 -4.56 -9.62 3.21
CA ALA A 279 -4.56 -8.72 2.07
C ALA A 279 -3.17 -8.57 1.47
N TRP A 280 -3.15 -8.38 0.16
CA TRP A 280 -1.94 -8.13 -0.61
C TRP A 280 -2.06 -6.84 -1.40
N LEU A 281 -0.94 -6.15 -1.55
CA LEU A 281 -0.76 -5.02 -2.44
C LEU A 281 0.04 -5.47 -3.66
N ILE A 282 -0.48 -5.21 -4.85
CA ILE A 282 0.29 -5.23 -6.09
C ILE A 282 0.63 -3.80 -6.45
N SER A 283 1.93 -3.51 -6.44
CA SER A 283 2.48 -2.20 -6.76
C SER A 283 3.45 -2.30 -7.95
N PRO A 284 3.88 -1.16 -8.53
CA PRO A 284 5.00 -1.14 -9.49
C PRO A 284 6.30 -1.79 -8.96
N GLN A 285 6.47 -1.86 -7.64
CA GLN A 285 7.64 -2.42 -6.96
C GLN A 285 7.51 -3.93 -6.70
N GLY A 286 6.30 -4.48 -6.82
CA GLY A 286 6.03 -5.90 -6.65
C GLY A 286 4.84 -6.20 -5.74
N LEU A 287 4.78 -7.45 -5.27
CA LEU A 287 3.75 -7.92 -4.34
C LEU A 287 4.20 -7.70 -2.90
N SER A 288 3.30 -7.27 -2.03
CA SER A 288 3.56 -7.15 -0.58
C SER A 288 2.34 -7.60 0.22
N ALA A 289 2.56 -8.28 1.35
CA ALA A 289 1.51 -8.55 2.32
C ALA A 289 1.24 -7.30 3.18
N VAL A 290 -0.04 -6.91 3.24
CA VAL A 290 -0.48 -5.67 3.90
C VAL A 290 -1.54 -5.89 4.98
N TYR A 291 -2.03 -7.11 5.18
CA TYR A 291 -2.89 -7.45 6.33
C TYR A 291 -2.77 -8.94 6.67
N GLY A 292 -3.05 -9.30 7.92
CA GLY A 292 -2.73 -10.61 8.51
C GLY A 292 -1.29 -10.60 9.04
N ASP A 293 -0.60 -11.74 8.97
CA ASP A 293 0.86 -11.76 9.18
C ASP A 293 1.57 -11.07 7.99
N PRO A 294 2.24 -9.94 8.20
CA PRO A 294 2.92 -9.22 7.14
C PRO A 294 4.19 -9.88 6.60
N ASP A 295 4.77 -10.81 7.35
CA ASP A 295 5.99 -11.52 6.99
C ASP A 295 5.67 -12.85 6.28
N ALA A 296 4.40 -13.25 6.29
CA ALA A 296 3.88 -14.40 5.58
C ALA A 296 2.99 -13.98 4.40
N PHE A 297 3.03 -14.72 3.30
CA PHE A 297 2.20 -14.45 2.11
C PHE A 297 0.99 -15.38 1.98
N ASP A 298 0.92 -16.44 2.79
CA ASP A 298 -0.19 -17.37 2.89
C ASP A 298 -1.34 -16.83 3.77
N TRP A 299 -2.38 -17.65 3.92
CA TRP A 299 -3.64 -17.32 4.60
C TRP A 299 -3.49 -17.11 6.10
#